data_AF-A0ABD2HFS6-F1
#
_entry.id   AF-A0ABD2HFS6-F1
#
_cell.length_a   1.000
_cell.length_b   1.000
_cell.length_c   1.000
_cell.angle_alpha   90.00
_cell.angle_beta   90.00
_cell.angle_gamma   90.00
#
_symmetry.space_group_name_H-M   'P 1'
#
loop_
_entity.id
_entity.type
_entity.pdbx_description
1 polymer ?
#
loop_
_entity_poly.entity_id
_entity_poly.type
_entity_poly.pdbx_seq_one_letter_code
_entity_poly.pdbx_strand_id
1 'polypeptide(L)'
;MVQDYSWEESSDAKVRVYISALPLLAAMSQESYLYSIPKVDSNETLYGGDPKFLSEINKLCETLIGQILDQLKTLGRDEQSARRQASMAFSLFGVLLAHGDLRNNKLSQLFVNLWNLSQKHGHSETRVSVRTLDFLKLQSQQADMSHLSETVQRLALQTRT
;
A
#
# COMPACT_ATOMS: atom_id res chain seq x y z
N MET A 1 8.96 19.48 7.97
CA MET A 1 8.50 20.11 6.73
C MET A 1 7.18 19.56 6.21
N VAL A 2 7.02 18.25 5.94
CA VAL A 2 5.71 17.70 5.47
C VAL A 2 4.65 17.67 6.58
N GLN A 3 5.05 17.37 7.82
CA GLN A 3 4.14 17.37 8.98
C GLN A 3 3.76 18.78 9.43
N ASP A 4 4.68 19.74 9.29
CA ASP A 4 4.50 21.15 9.70
C ASP A 4 3.79 21.99 8.62
N TYR A 5 3.56 21.41 7.43
CA TYR A 5 2.85 22.09 6.36
C TYR A 5 1.35 22.18 6.70
N SER A 6 0.76 23.36 6.50
CA SER A 6 -0.67 23.58 6.67
C SER A 6 -1.45 23.00 5.47
N TRP A 7 -1.90 21.76 5.62
CA TRP A 7 -2.74 21.09 4.63
C TRP A 7 -4.19 21.60 4.70
N GLU A 8 -4.81 21.78 3.54
CA GLU A 8 -6.26 22.02 3.47
C GLU A 8 -7.04 20.78 3.95
N GLU A 9 -7.96 20.95 4.89
CA GLU A 9 -8.73 19.85 5.48
C GLU A 9 -9.59 19.08 4.48
N SER A 10 -10.09 19.77 3.45
CA SER A 10 -10.88 19.16 2.37
C SER A 10 -10.02 18.38 1.37
N SER A 11 -8.70 18.53 1.40
CA SER A 11 -7.78 17.99 0.38
C SER A 11 -7.22 16.62 0.75
N ASP A 12 -7.15 15.74 -0.24
CA ASP A 12 -6.49 14.43 -0.11
C ASP A 12 -4.96 14.52 -0.33
N ALA A 13 -4.41 15.70 -0.59
CA ALA A 13 -3.01 15.88 -0.99
C ALA A 13 -2.02 15.32 0.05
N LYS A 14 -2.27 15.58 1.34
CA LYS A 14 -1.44 15.06 2.44
C LYS A 14 -1.29 13.54 2.37
N VAL A 15 -2.43 12.87 2.19
CA VAL A 15 -2.47 11.41 2.22
C VAL A 15 -1.92 10.81 0.93
N ARG A 16 -2.10 11.48 -0.22
CA ARG A 16 -1.42 11.10 -1.46
C ARG A 16 0.09 11.14 -1.30
N VAL A 17 0.65 12.16 -0.65
CA VAL A 17 2.08 12.22 -0.34
C VAL A 17 2.52 11.06 0.55
N TYR A 18 1.73 10.71 1.58
CA TYR A 18 2.03 9.56 2.44
C TYR A 18 2.01 8.23 1.68
N ILE A 19 1.01 8.02 0.82
CA ILE A 19 0.93 6.82 -0.04
C ILE A 19 2.14 6.78 -0.98
N SER A 20 2.53 7.91 -1.59
CA SER A 20 3.69 8.00 -2.48
C SER A 20 5.05 7.85 -1.79
N ALA A 21 5.13 8.10 -0.49
CA ALA A 21 6.36 7.91 0.28
C ALA A 21 6.65 6.42 0.57
N LEU A 22 5.62 5.56 0.63
CA LEU A 22 5.78 4.14 0.92
C LEU A 22 6.64 3.40 -0.14
N PRO A 23 6.44 3.58 -1.47
CA PRO A 23 7.34 3.01 -2.47
C PRO A 23 8.80 3.44 -2.32
N LEU A 24 9.05 4.70 -1.94
CA LEU A 24 10.42 5.19 -1.69
C LEU A 24 11.04 4.46 -0.50
N LEU A 25 10.31 4.33 0.61
CA LEU A 25 10.76 3.61 1.79
C LEU A 25 11.02 2.12 1.48
N ALA A 26 10.17 1.50 0.67
CA ALA A 26 10.38 0.14 0.19
C ALA A 26 11.66 0.02 -0.66
N ALA A 27 11.90 0.96 -1.59
CA ALA A 27 13.13 0.98 -2.39
C ALA A 27 14.38 1.15 -1.52
N MET A 28 14.33 2.02 -0.50
CA MET A 28 15.43 2.22 0.43
C MET A 28 15.74 0.98 1.29
N SER A 29 14.75 0.10 1.49
CA SER A 29 14.87 -1.13 2.28
C SER A 29 15.42 -2.34 1.50
N GLN A 30 15.64 -2.21 0.19
CA GLN A 30 16.18 -3.31 -0.62
C GLN A 30 17.63 -3.63 -0.21
N GLU A 31 17.95 -4.93 -0.16
CA GLU A 31 19.31 -5.41 0.11
C GLU A 31 20.28 -5.01 -1.01
N SER A 32 19.76 -4.87 -2.23
CA SER A 32 20.50 -4.35 -3.38
C SER A 32 19.61 -3.43 -4.21
N TYR A 33 20.16 -2.30 -4.60
CA TYR A 33 19.56 -1.27 -5.41
C TYR A 33 19.72 -1.61 -6.88
N LEU A 34 18.76 -1.15 -7.68
CA LEU A 34 18.75 -1.37 -9.12
C LEU A 34 19.92 -0.67 -9.84
N TYR A 35 20.44 0.42 -9.27
CA TYR A 35 21.48 1.25 -9.86
C TYR A 35 22.57 1.55 -8.85
N SER A 36 23.82 1.44 -9.29
CA SER A 36 25.01 1.87 -8.57
C SER A 36 25.84 2.82 -9.42
N ILE A 37 26.55 3.73 -8.76
CA ILE A 37 27.47 4.65 -9.42
C ILE A 37 28.88 4.10 -9.21
N PRO A 38 29.66 3.83 -10.28
CA PRO A 38 31.01 3.30 -10.14
C PRO A 38 31.87 4.18 -9.22
N LYS A 39 32.55 3.54 -8.26
CA LYS A 39 33.44 4.18 -7.26
C LYS A 39 32.72 5.07 -6.24
N VAL A 40 31.40 4.93 -6.10
CA VAL A 40 30.63 5.55 -5.02
C VAL A 40 29.96 4.43 -4.24
N ASP A 41 30.28 4.35 -2.95
CA ASP A 41 29.59 3.43 -2.05
C ASP A 41 28.14 3.90 -1.88
N SER A 42 27.21 3.09 -2.35
CA SER A 42 25.77 3.33 -2.27
C SER A 42 25.26 3.04 -0.86
N ASN A 43 24.07 3.57 -0.54
CA ASN A 43 23.45 3.34 0.77
C ASN A 43 23.16 1.85 1.02
N GLU A 44 23.02 1.01 -0.01
CA GLU A 44 22.95 -0.46 0.14
C GLU A 44 24.27 -1.04 0.71
N THR A 45 25.43 -0.46 0.39
CA THR A 45 26.73 -0.91 0.88
C THR A 45 26.97 -0.45 2.32
N LEU A 46 26.45 0.73 2.66
CA LEU A 46 26.60 1.34 3.98
C LEU A 46 25.54 0.89 5.00
N TYR A 47 24.32 0.59 4.54
CA TYR A 47 23.14 0.34 5.36
C TYR A 47 22.24 -0.80 4.86
N GLY A 48 22.55 -1.39 3.71
CA GLY A 48 21.71 -2.43 3.09
C GLY A 48 21.56 -3.61 4.02
N GLY A 49 20.31 -3.93 4.34
CA GLY A 49 20.00 -5.02 5.26
C GLY A 49 20.34 -4.76 6.74
N ASP A 50 20.84 -3.57 7.12
CA ASP A 50 21.13 -3.28 8.53
C ASP A 50 19.82 -3.32 9.36
N PRO A 51 19.73 -4.17 10.40
CA PRO A 51 18.49 -4.35 11.15
C PRO A 51 17.97 -3.08 11.84
N LYS A 52 18.87 -2.17 12.26
CA LYS A 52 18.45 -0.91 12.89
C LYS A 52 17.86 0.03 11.86
N PHE A 53 18.50 0.16 10.71
CA PHE A 53 17.99 0.96 9.60
C PHE A 53 16.62 0.46 9.11
N LEU A 54 16.49 -0.86 8.90
CA LEU A 54 15.21 -1.48 8.52
C LEU A 54 14.14 -1.28 9.59
N SER A 55 14.51 -1.30 10.88
CA SER A 55 13.57 -1.00 11.97
C SER A 55 13.04 0.43 11.89
N GLU A 56 13.89 1.41 11.61
CA GLU A 56 13.46 2.80 11.45
C GLU A 56 12.58 3.00 10.21
N ILE A 57 12.91 2.35 9.07
CA ILE A 57 12.04 2.35 7.89
C ILE A 57 10.66 1.77 8.24
N ASN A 58 10.61 0.64 8.93
CA ASN A 58 9.35 0.00 9.32
C ASN A 58 8.51 0.91 10.24
N LYS A 59 9.12 1.57 11.22
CA LYS A 59 8.42 2.55 12.09
C LYS A 59 7.85 3.72 11.29
N LEU A 60 8.57 4.21 10.29
CA LEU A 60 8.08 5.24 9.38
C LEU A 60 6.90 4.74 8.55
N CYS A 61 7.00 3.55 7.96
CA CYS A 61 5.90 2.91 7.23
C CYS A 61 4.65 2.74 8.11
N GLU A 62 4.80 2.23 9.34
CA GLU A 62 3.70 2.08 10.30
C GLU A 62 3.05 3.43 10.63
N THR A 63 3.85 4.48 10.83
CA THR A 63 3.35 5.83 11.10
C THR A 63 2.55 6.38 9.92
N LEU A 64 3.07 6.24 8.69
CA LEU A 64 2.39 6.71 7.49
C LEU A 64 1.10 5.93 7.21
N ILE A 65 1.15 4.60 7.33
CA ILE A 65 -0.03 3.73 7.17
C ILE A 65 -1.09 4.09 8.22
N GLY A 66 -0.70 4.31 9.48
CA GLY A 66 -1.60 4.76 10.54
C GLY A 66 -2.33 6.05 10.17
N GLN A 67 -1.59 7.06 9.70
CA GLN A 67 -2.19 8.34 9.28
C GLN A 67 -3.10 8.21 8.05
N ILE A 68 -2.74 7.35 7.08
CA ILE A 68 -3.60 7.05 5.93
C ILE A 68 -4.91 6.38 6.39
N LEU A 69 -4.82 5.42 7.32
CA LEU A 69 -5.98 4.71 7.87
C LEU A 69 -6.91 5.64 8.66
N ASP A 70 -6.36 6.59 9.42
CA ASP A 70 -7.17 7.57 10.13
C ASP A 70 -7.91 8.51 9.18
N GLN A 71 -7.30 8.92 8.07
CA GLN A 71 -8.02 9.66 7.02
C GLN A 71 -9.13 8.81 6.39
N LEU A 72 -8.86 7.53 6.09
CA LEU A 72 -9.88 6.63 5.55
C LEU A 72 -11.07 6.47 6.52
N LYS A 73 -10.83 6.43 7.83
CA LYS A 73 -11.91 6.42 8.85
C LYS A 73 -12.71 7.72 8.82
N THR A 74 -12.05 8.87 8.70
CA THR A 74 -12.72 10.18 8.63
C THR A 74 -13.62 10.27 7.39
N LEU A 75 -13.11 9.88 6.22
CA LEU A 75 -13.91 9.84 4.97
C LEU A 75 -15.08 8.85 5.04
N GLY A 76 -14.97 7.80 5.86
CA GLY A 76 -16.04 6.82 6.05
C GLY A 76 -17.22 7.29 6.90
N ARG A 77 -17.15 8.48 7.50
CA ARG A 77 -18.24 9.05 8.31
C ARG A 77 -19.33 9.71 7.47
N ASP A 78 -19.02 10.04 6.22
CA ASP A 78 -19.89 10.78 5.31
C ASP A 78 -20.05 10.02 3.99
N GLU A 79 -21.29 9.80 3.58
CA GLU A 79 -21.62 9.09 2.35
C GLU A 79 -21.15 9.85 1.11
N GLN A 80 -21.11 11.19 1.15
CA GLN A 80 -20.62 12.00 0.03
C GLN A 80 -19.11 11.77 -0.21
N SER A 81 -18.39 11.31 0.82
CA SER A 81 -16.97 11.02 0.79
C SER A 81 -16.65 9.56 0.44
N ALA A 82 -17.66 8.70 0.24
CA ALA A 82 -17.49 7.27 -0.02
C ALA A 82 -16.63 6.98 -1.27
N ARG A 83 -16.80 7.77 -2.34
CA ARG A 83 -15.99 7.63 -3.56
C ARG A 83 -14.51 7.95 -3.33
N ARG A 84 -14.22 8.97 -2.52
CA ARG A 84 -12.85 9.36 -2.16
C ARG A 84 -12.21 8.28 -1.28
N GLN A 85 -12.96 7.78 -0.29
CA GLN A 85 -12.52 6.68 0.56
C GLN A 85 -12.16 5.45 -0.27
N ALA A 86 -13.02 5.05 -1.21
CA ALA A 86 -12.79 3.91 -2.08
C ALA A 86 -11.52 4.07 -2.93
N SER A 87 -11.35 5.24 -3.56
CA SER A 87 -10.17 5.55 -4.39
C SER A 87 -8.87 5.52 -3.57
N MET A 88 -8.88 6.08 -2.37
CA MET A 88 -7.71 6.09 -1.49
C MET A 88 -7.38 4.70 -0.93
N ALA A 89 -8.39 3.92 -0.55
CA ALA A 89 -8.20 2.54 -0.11
C ALA A 89 -7.58 1.69 -1.23
N PHE A 90 -8.07 1.83 -2.47
CA PHE A 90 -7.51 1.15 -3.63
C PHE A 90 -6.06 1.58 -3.93
N SER A 91 -5.76 2.86 -3.75
CA SER A 91 -4.39 3.38 -3.96
C SER A 91 -3.39 2.79 -2.97
N LEU A 92 -3.74 2.74 -1.67
CA LEU A 92 -2.91 2.09 -0.66
C LEU A 92 -2.81 0.58 -0.91
N PHE A 93 -3.92 -0.07 -1.26
CA PHE A 93 -3.93 -1.49 -1.67
C PHE A 93 -2.91 -1.76 -2.78
N GLY A 94 -2.88 -0.92 -3.83
CA GLY A 94 -1.94 -1.06 -4.94
C GLY A 94 -0.48 -0.91 -4.52
N VAL A 95 -0.18 0.01 -3.58
CA VAL A 95 1.16 0.14 -3.01
C VAL A 95 1.56 -1.11 -2.21
N LEU A 96 0.65 -1.65 -1.39
CA LEU A 96 0.92 -2.88 -0.64
C LEU A 96 1.08 -4.09 -1.56
N LEU A 97 0.32 -4.16 -2.66
CA LEU A 97 0.48 -5.19 -3.68
C LEU A 97 1.87 -5.16 -4.30
N ALA A 98 2.38 -3.96 -4.62
CA ALA A 98 3.64 -3.80 -5.34
C ALA A 98 4.88 -3.89 -4.44
N HIS A 99 4.76 -3.51 -3.16
CA HIS A 99 5.92 -3.28 -2.30
C HIS A 99 5.82 -3.91 -0.90
N GLY A 100 4.65 -4.40 -0.50
CA GLY A 100 4.44 -4.97 0.83
C GLY A 100 4.85 -6.44 0.92
N ASP A 101 5.42 -6.84 2.06
CA ASP A 101 5.61 -8.26 2.38
C ASP A 101 4.30 -8.88 2.88
N LEU A 102 3.53 -9.46 1.97
CA LEU A 102 2.24 -10.11 2.27
C LEU A 102 2.38 -11.47 2.96
N ARG A 103 3.60 -11.94 3.26
CA ARG A 103 3.82 -13.07 4.18
C ARG A 103 3.58 -12.65 5.63
N ASN A 104 3.62 -11.35 5.92
CA ASN A 104 3.22 -10.81 7.20
C ASN A 104 1.69 -10.84 7.35
N ASN A 105 1.19 -11.64 8.30
CA ASN A 105 -0.25 -11.80 8.54
C ASN A 105 -1.00 -10.49 8.79
N LYS A 106 -0.39 -9.53 9.51
CA LYS A 106 -1.04 -8.22 9.76
C LYS A 106 -1.17 -7.42 8.46
N LEU A 107 -0.13 -7.44 7.63
CA LEU A 107 -0.14 -6.71 6.36
C LEU A 107 -1.07 -7.38 5.33
N SER A 108 -1.08 -8.71 5.27
CA SER A 108 -2.05 -9.46 4.45
C SER A 108 -3.49 -9.19 4.87
N GLN A 109 -3.77 -9.13 6.18
CA GLN A 109 -5.10 -8.77 6.66
C GLN A 109 -5.49 -7.33 6.28
N LEU A 110 -4.56 -6.37 6.44
CA LEU A 110 -4.77 -5.00 6.01
C LEU A 110 -5.04 -4.91 4.51
N PHE A 111 -4.27 -5.63 3.70
CA PHE A 111 -4.42 -5.72 2.25
C PHE A 111 -5.84 -6.17 1.85
N VAL A 112 -6.35 -7.25 2.45
CA VAL A 112 -7.73 -7.72 2.22
C VAL A 112 -8.76 -6.68 2.67
N ASN A 113 -8.55 -6.03 3.81
CA ASN A 113 -9.46 -4.99 4.32
C ASN A 113 -9.54 -3.78 3.37
N LEU A 114 -8.40 -3.35 2.81
CA LEU A 114 -8.34 -2.24 1.87
C LEU A 114 -9.03 -2.59 0.54
N TRP A 115 -8.87 -3.82 0.06
CA TRP A 115 -9.64 -4.31 -1.07
C TRP A 115 -11.14 -4.19 -0.80
N ASN A 116 -11.62 -4.79 0.28
CA ASN A 116 -13.05 -4.76 0.63
C ASN A 116 -13.58 -3.33 0.82
N LEU A 117 -12.79 -2.46 1.45
CA LEU A 117 -13.14 -1.05 1.62
C LEU A 117 -13.23 -0.33 0.27
N SER A 118 -12.32 -0.62 -0.66
CA SER A 118 -12.33 -0.01 -1.99
C SER A 118 -13.55 -0.40 -2.81
N GLN A 119 -14.01 -1.65 -2.69
CA GLN A 119 -15.17 -2.16 -3.41
C GLN A 119 -16.49 -1.74 -2.76
N LYS A 120 -16.46 -1.32 -1.48
CA LYS A 120 -17.62 -0.91 -0.71
C LYS A 120 -18.40 0.19 -1.46
N HIS A 121 -19.72 0.05 -1.51
CA HIS A 121 -20.63 0.97 -2.21
C HIS A 121 -20.43 1.06 -3.74
N GLY A 122 -19.62 0.17 -4.35
CA GLY A 122 -19.52 0.07 -5.81
C GLY A 122 -18.85 1.26 -6.51
N HIS A 123 -18.09 2.07 -5.76
CA HIS A 123 -17.35 3.23 -6.28
C HIS A 123 -16.00 2.87 -6.91
N SER A 124 -15.51 1.65 -6.72
CA SER A 124 -14.30 1.17 -7.40
C SER A 124 -14.52 1.01 -8.90
N GLU A 125 -13.49 1.29 -9.68
CA GLU A 125 -13.50 1.00 -11.11
C GLU A 125 -13.48 -0.52 -11.34
N THR A 126 -14.62 -1.07 -11.76
CA THR A 126 -14.79 -2.52 -11.95
C THR A 126 -13.76 -3.12 -12.90
N ARG A 127 -13.44 -2.43 -14.00
CA ARG A 127 -12.47 -2.91 -14.99
C ARG A 127 -11.06 -3.06 -14.39
N VAL A 128 -10.64 -2.06 -13.61
CA VAL A 128 -9.32 -2.08 -12.96
C VAL A 128 -9.29 -3.17 -11.90
N SER A 129 -10.33 -3.24 -11.06
CA SER A 129 -10.46 -4.26 -10.01
C SER A 129 -10.39 -5.68 -10.57
N VAL A 130 -11.17 -5.99 -11.62
CA VAL A 130 -11.14 -7.32 -12.28
C VAL A 130 -9.73 -7.65 -12.76
N ARG A 131 -9.08 -6.74 -13.49
CA ARG A 131 -7.72 -6.96 -14.01
C ARG A 131 -6.69 -7.17 -12.89
N THR A 132 -6.80 -6.41 -11.81
CA THR A 132 -5.92 -6.56 -10.65
C THR A 132 -6.12 -7.92 -9.96
N LEU A 133 -7.37 -8.37 -9.84
CA LEU A 133 -7.67 -9.68 -9.27
C LEU A 133 -7.17 -10.82 -10.17
N ASP A 134 -7.33 -10.70 -11.49
CA ASP A 134 -6.82 -11.71 -12.43
C ASP A 134 -5.29 -11.77 -12.43
N PHE A 135 -4.62 -10.62 -12.39
CA PHE A 135 -3.17 -10.55 -12.20
C PHE A 135 -2.75 -11.26 -10.91
N LEU A 136 -3.44 -11.01 -9.80
CA LEU A 136 -3.17 -11.65 -8.51
C LEU A 136 -3.34 -13.17 -8.54
N LYS A 137 -4.38 -13.67 -9.21
CA LYS A 137 -4.58 -15.11 -9.41
C LYS A 137 -3.43 -15.74 -10.19
N LEU A 138 -2.98 -15.07 -11.26
CA LEU A 138 -1.83 -15.53 -12.04
C LEU A 138 -0.54 -15.53 -11.19
N GLN A 139 -0.31 -14.48 -10.41
CA GLN A 139 0.85 -14.40 -9.51
C GLN A 139 0.81 -15.49 -8.44
N SER A 140 -0.34 -15.80 -7.85
CA SER A 140 -0.44 -16.86 -6.82
C SER A 140 -0.09 -18.27 -7.31
N GLN A 141 -0.06 -18.49 -8.63
CA GLN A 141 0.35 -19.77 -9.23
C GLN A 141 1.87 -19.93 -9.33
N GLN A 142 2.65 -18.86 -9.12
CA GLN A 142 4.10 -18.92 -9.13
C GLN A 142 4.62 -19.49 -7.81
N ALA A 143 5.68 -20.31 -7.86
CA ALA A 143 6.17 -21.07 -6.71
C ALA A 143 6.62 -20.17 -5.53
N ASP A 144 7.23 -19.04 -5.85
CA ASP A 144 7.71 -18.01 -4.91
C ASP A 144 6.59 -17.14 -4.31
N MET A 145 5.42 -17.14 -4.96
CA MET A 145 4.24 -16.34 -4.62
C MET A 145 3.08 -17.17 -4.06
N SER A 146 3.34 -18.43 -3.69
CA SER A 146 2.32 -19.36 -3.16
C SER A 146 1.55 -18.82 -1.94
N HIS A 147 2.19 -18.00 -1.11
CA HIS A 147 1.59 -17.30 0.04
C HIS A 147 0.41 -16.37 -0.33
N LEU A 148 0.32 -15.93 -1.59
CA LEU A 148 -0.81 -15.12 -2.08
C LEU A 148 -2.07 -15.95 -2.30
N SER A 149 -1.98 -17.27 -2.47
CA SER A 149 -3.12 -18.13 -2.84
C SER A 149 -4.30 -17.99 -1.88
N GLU A 150 -4.03 -18.03 -0.57
CA GLU A 150 -5.06 -17.86 0.47
C GLU A 150 -5.59 -16.42 0.50
N THR A 151 -4.71 -15.44 0.32
CA THR A 151 -5.08 -14.02 0.30
C THR A 151 -6.03 -13.71 -0.86
N VAL A 152 -5.75 -14.24 -2.05
CA VAL A 152 -6.52 -14.03 -3.28
C VAL A 152 -7.93 -14.61 -3.19
N GLN A 153 -8.11 -15.74 -2.51
CA GLN A 153 -9.45 -16.32 -2.28
C GLN A 153 -10.38 -15.39 -1.49
N ARG A 154 -9.82 -14.47 -0.70
CA ARG A 154 -10.56 -13.53 0.13
C ARG A 154 -10.91 -12.23 -0.61
N LEU A 155 -10.40 -12.03 -1.83
CA LEU A 155 -10.63 -10.84 -2.64
C LEU A 155 -11.86 -11.04 -3.53
N ALA A 156 -13.05 -10.93 -2.94
CA ALA A 156 -14.29 -10.99 -3.69
C ALA A 156 -14.57 -9.66 -4.41
N LEU A 157 -15.06 -9.73 -5.64
CA LEU A 157 -15.67 -8.57 -6.31
C LEU A 157 -17.09 -8.41 -5.76
N GLN A 158 -17.47 -7.20 -5.37
CA GLN A 158 -18.86 -6.93 -5.03
C GLN A 158 -19.67 -6.78 -6.32
N THR A 159 -20.66 -7.66 -6.50
CA THR A 159 -21.67 -7.51 -7.54
C THR A 159 -22.56 -6.33 -7.18
N ARG A 160 -22.80 -5.40 -8.11
CA ARG A 160 -23.81 -4.36 -7.91
C ARG A 160 -25.19 -5.04 -7.79
N THR A 161 -25.82 -4.98 -6.62
CA THR A 161 -27.26 -5.20 -6.44
C THR A 161 -28.00 -3.89 -6.61
#